data_AF-A0A2V7XGG0-F1
#
_entry.id   AF-A0A2V7XGG0-F1
#
_cell.length_a   1.000
_cell.length_b   1.000
_cell.length_c   1.000
_cell.angle_alpha   90.00
_cell.angle_beta   90.00
_cell.angle_gamma   90.00
#
_symmetry.space_group_name_H-M   'P 1'
#
loop_
_entity.id
_entity.type
_entity.pdbx_description
1 polymer ?
#
loop_
_entity_poly.entity_id
_entity_poly.type
_entity_poly.pdbx_seq_one_letter_code
_entity_poly.pdbx_strand_id
1 'polypeptide(L)'
;MAARADNSSGVEIALQCSGENSLDQGMKSGVGQPGSRLLFAGSKEEATQRGKRLVCMHTDPILELSVESVYEAFDGIPVVRRYSRVKNNGDSPVGIEFMSSAMLHGLASPQAYERELRIHLAVNSWMAEGQWHTLRPSEMGFVDGNGRKHRAGP
;
A
#
# COMPACT_ATOMS: atom_id res chain seq x y z
N MET A 1 22.69 -25.08 -3.04
CA MET A 1 22.51 -23.66 -2.66
C MET A 1 21.03 -23.47 -2.40
N ALA A 2 20.60 -23.42 -1.14
CA ALA A 2 19.17 -23.39 -0.80
C ALA A 2 18.58 -22.04 -1.20
N ALA A 3 17.48 -22.05 -1.96
CA ALA A 3 16.68 -20.87 -2.20
C ALA A 3 16.26 -20.28 -0.84
N ARG A 4 16.61 -19.03 -0.57
CA ARG A 4 16.02 -18.30 0.54
C ARG A 4 14.53 -18.25 0.29
N ALA A 5 13.74 -18.84 1.20
CA ALA A 5 12.31 -18.64 1.18
C ALA A 5 12.06 -17.13 1.28
N ASP A 6 11.50 -16.56 0.22
CA ASP A 6 11.06 -15.18 0.23
C ASP A 6 9.82 -15.12 1.12
N ASN A 7 10.04 -15.00 2.42
CA ASN A 7 8.99 -14.83 3.42
C ASN A 7 8.47 -13.38 3.43
N SER A 8 8.84 -12.56 2.44
CA SER A 8 8.22 -11.27 2.20
C SER A 8 6.74 -11.52 1.89
N SER A 9 5.89 -11.19 2.85
CA SER A 9 4.46 -11.11 2.62
C SER A 9 4.19 -9.97 1.66
N GLY A 10 3.25 -10.16 0.73
CA GLY A 10 2.73 -9.06 -0.08
C GLY A 10 2.49 -7.83 0.80
N VAL A 11 3.05 -6.70 0.38
CA VAL A 11 3.10 -5.49 1.21
C VAL A 11 1.68 -4.94 1.33
N GLU A 12 0.97 -5.37 2.37
CA GLU A 12 -0.39 -4.93 2.66
C GLU A 12 -0.41 -3.41 2.90
N ILE A 13 0.65 -2.86 3.50
CA ILE A 13 0.77 -1.44 3.85
C ILE A 13 2.12 -0.87 3.43
N ALA A 14 2.11 0.38 2.98
CA ALA A 14 3.34 1.18 2.95
C ALA A 14 3.56 1.74 4.36
N LEU A 15 4.75 1.49 4.90
CA LEU A 15 5.18 1.95 6.21
C LEU A 15 6.58 2.54 6.11
N GLN A 16 6.72 3.76 6.62
CA GLN A 16 7.94 4.55 6.60
C GLN A 16 8.29 4.98 8.02
N CYS A 17 9.53 4.73 8.41
CA CYS A 17 10.01 5.07 9.74
C CYS A 17 11.28 5.94 9.67
N SER A 18 11.45 6.82 10.65
CA SER A 18 12.62 7.69 10.78
C SER A 18 13.89 6.85 10.99
N GLY A 19 15.01 7.25 10.38
CA GLY A 19 16.31 6.58 10.54
C GLY A 19 16.49 5.29 9.71
N GLU A 20 15.45 4.87 8.98
CA GLU A 20 15.52 3.74 8.06
C GLU A 20 16.03 4.14 6.67
N ASN A 21 16.70 3.23 5.96
CA ASN A 21 17.26 3.48 4.62
C ASN A 21 16.40 2.85 3.51
N SER A 22 16.34 3.46 2.33
CA SER A 22 15.65 2.86 1.17
C SER A 22 16.53 1.85 0.43
N LEU A 23 15.90 0.81 -0.11
CA LEU A 23 16.56 -0.14 -1.00
C LEU A 23 16.84 0.47 -2.40
N ASP A 24 16.12 1.52 -2.80
CA ASP A 24 16.31 2.20 -4.09
C ASP A 24 16.96 3.59 -3.90
N GLN A 25 18.25 3.68 -4.27
CA GLN A 25 19.02 4.92 -4.21
C GLN A 25 18.57 5.99 -5.24
N GLY A 26 17.71 5.63 -6.20
CA GLY A 26 17.24 6.53 -7.27
C GLY A 26 15.99 7.34 -6.94
N MET A 27 15.26 7.00 -5.88
CA MET A 27 14.10 7.79 -5.43
C MET A 27 14.57 9.00 -4.61
N LYS A 28 14.12 10.20 -4.98
CA LYS A 28 14.41 11.46 -4.26
C LYS A 28 13.95 11.43 -2.79
N SER A 29 13.03 10.54 -2.48
CA SER A 29 12.63 10.16 -1.13
C SER A 29 13.09 8.73 -0.93
N GLY A 30 14.38 8.56 -0.64
CA GLY A 30 14.98 7.33 -0.15
C GLY A 30 14.50 7.02 1.28
N VAL A 31 13.18 6.95 1.44
CA VAL A 31 12.54 6.81 2.73
C VAL A 31 12.65 5.35 3.11
N GLY A 32 13.19 5.07 4.28
CA GLY A 32 13.27 3.70 4.74
C GLY A 32 11.90 3.06 4.86
N GLN A 33 11.73 1.96 4.14
CA GLN A 33 10.48 1.22 4.04
C GLN A 33 10.58 -0.07 4.85
N PRO A 34 10.44 -0.04 6.19
CA PRO A 34 10.26 -1.27 6.97
C PRO A 34 9.07 -2.09 6.43
N GLY A 35 8.08 -1.43 5.80
CA GLY A 35 6.99 -2.11 5.09
C GLY A 35 7.43 -3.22 4.12
N SER A 36 8.60 -3.07 3.48
CA SER A 36 9.12 -4.06 2.51
C SER A 36 9.69 -5.33 3.15
N ARG A 37 10.07 -5.26 4.43
CA ARG A 37 10.67 -6.38 5.19
C ARG A 37 9.72 -6.96 6.24
N LEU A 38 8.45 -6.58 6.22
CA LEU A 38 7.45 -7.16 7.09
C LEU A 38 7.34 -8.66 6.84
N LEU A 39 7.29 -9.41 7.94
CA LEU A 39 7.12 -10.86 7.92
C LEU A 39 5.69 -11.21 8.33
N PHE A 40 5.04 -12.09 7.56
CA PHE A 40 3.71 -12.59 7.92
C PHE A 40 3.76 -13.34 9.25
N ALA A 41 2.93 -12.93 10.21
CA ALA A 41 2.81 -13.53 11.53
C ALA A 41 1.52 -14.34 11.69
N GLY A 42 0.57 -14.24 10.74
CA GLY A 42 -0.67 -14.99 10.74
C GLY A 42 -1.87 -14.15 10.34
N SER A 43 -3.04 -14.79 10.31
CA SER A 43 -4.31 -14.10 10.11
C SER A 43 -5.38 -14.64 11.06
N LYS A 44 -6.38 -13.80 11.33
CA LYS A 44 -7.56 -14.17 12.12
C LYS A 44 -8.81 -13.65 11.44
N GLU A 45 -9.82 -14.50 11.37
CA GLU A 45 -11.17 -14.10 10.98
C GLU A 45 -12.10 -14.12 12.20
N GLU A 46 -13.02 -13.15 12.26
CA GLU A 46 -14.06 -13.09 13.27
C GLU A 46 -15.38 -12.58 12.70
N ALA A 47 -16.49 -13.12 13.23
CA ALA A 47 -17.80 -12.56 12.97
C ALA A 47 -17.95 -11.22 13.71
N THR A 48 -18.64 -10.28 13.09
CA THR A 48 -19.02 -9.00 13.68
C THR A 48 -20.53 -8.86 13.63
N GLN A 49 -21.08 -7.85 14.32
CA GLN A 49 -22.53 -7.58 14.27
C GLN A 49 -23.04 -7.23 12.87
N ARG A 50 -22.16 -6.84 11.95
CA ARG A 50 -22.51 -6.31 10.62
C ARG A 50 -21.94 -7.13 9.46
N GLY A 51 -21.28 -8.24 9.73
CA GLY A 51 -20.58 -9.05 8.72
C GLY A 51 -19.34 -9.72 9.29
N LYS A 52 -18.21 -9.66 8.59
CA LYS A 52 -16.97 -10.34 8.97
C LYS A 52 -15.79 -9.39 9.06
N ARG A 53 -14.82 -9.73 9.89
CA ARG A 53 -13.53 -9.06 9.96
C ARG A 53 -12.40 -10.04 9.74
N LEU A 54 -11.48 -9.70 8.85
CA LEU A 54 -10.20 -10.36 8.67
C LEU A 54 -9.09 -9.43 9.19
N VAL A 55 -8.18 -9.98 9.98
CA VAL A 55 -6.98 -9.29 10.47
C VAL A 55 -5.76 -10.06 9.99
N CYS A 56 -4.96 -9.45 9.11
CA CYS A 56 -3.67 -9.97 8.69
C CYS A 56 -2.57 -9.33 9.55
N MET A 57 -1.78 -10.15 10.24
CA MET A 57 -0.76 -9.72 11.19
C MET A 57 0.63 -9.91 10.60
N HIS A 58 1.47 -8.90 10.79
CA HIS A 58 2.87 -8.90 10.36
C HIS A 58 3.77 -8.36 11.47
N THR A 59 5.07 -8.63 11.35
CA THR A 59 6.08 -8.07 12.25
C THR A 59 7.28 -7.53 11.50
N ASP A 60 7.83 -6.42 11.98
CA ASP A 60 9.19 -5.99 11.68
C ASP A 60 10.11 -6.44 12.83
N PRO A 61 10.99 -7.43 12.61
CA PRO A 61 11.88 -7.92 13.67
C PRO A 61 13.02 -6.96 14.01
N ILE A 62 13.30 -5.94 13.18
CA ILE A 62 14.40 -4.98 13.42
C ILE A 62 13.92 -3.85 14.33
N LEU A 63 12.76 -3.27 14.03
CA LEU A 63 12.15 -2.20 14.82
C LEU A 63 11.17 -2.71 15.88
N GLU A 64 11.02 -4.04 16.00
CA GLU A 64 10.12 -4.71 16.95
C GLU A 64 8.66 -4.24 16.84
N LEU A 65 8.23 -3.95 15.61
CA LEU A 65 6.86 -3.51 15.32
C LEU A 65 5.95 -4.71 15.05
N SER A 66 4.71 -4.63 15.54
CA SER A 66 3.59 -5.43 15.05
C SER A 66 2.69 -4.59 14.17
N VAL A 67 2.26 -5.14 13.05
CA VAL A 67 1.43 -4.47 12.07
C VAL A 67 0.18 -5.31 11.82
N GLU A 68 -0.99 -4.69 11.94
CA GLU A 68 -2.27 -5.30 11.57
C GLU A 68 -2.86 -4.59 10.34
N SER A 69 -3.20 -5.35 9.32
CA SER A 69 -4.09 -4.91 8.24
C SER A 69 -5.48 -5.46 8.51
N VAL A 70 -6.43 -4.58 8.80
CA VAL A 70 -7.78 -4.96 9.18
C VAL A 70 -8.74 -4.69 8.03
N TYR A 71 -9.51 -5.71 7.69
CA TYR A 71 -10.54 -5.72 6.66
C TYR A 71 -11.90 -5.99 7.32
N GLU A 72 -12.85 -5.07 7.19
CA GLU A 72 -14.23 -5.23 7.68
C GLU A 72 -15.18 -5.28 6.48
N ALA A 73 -15.77 -6.44 6.26
CA ALA A 73 -16.81 -6.66 5.26
C ALA A 73 -18.20 -6.54 5.91
N PHE A 74 -19.17 -6.06 5.13
CA PHE A 74 -20.52 -5.81 5.59
C PHE A 74 -21.52 -6.71 4.86
N ASP A 75 -22.47 -7.28 5.60
CA ASP A 75 -23.49 -8.15 5.03
C ASP A 75 -24.40 -7.38 4.06
N GLY A 76 -24.69 -7.99 2.91
CA GLY A 76 -25.61 -7.45 1.92
C GLY A 76 -25.06 -6.30 1.05
N ILE A 77 -23.81 -5.84 1.25
CA ILE A 77 -23.18 -4.81 0.42
C ILE A 77 -21.76 -5.21 0.00
N PRO A 78 -21.34 -4.97 -1.26
CA PRO A 78 -20.01 -5.33 -1.76
C PRO A 78 -18.95 -4.29 -1.32
N VAL A 79 -18.86 -4.05 -0.02
CA VAL A 79 -17.97 -3.04 0.56
C VAL A 79 -17.06 -3.69 1.59
N VAL A 80 -15.77 -3.37 1.48
CA VAL A 80 -14.78 -3.67 2.52
C VAL A 80 -14.18 -2.36 3.01
N ARG A 81 -14.26 -2.13 4.33
CA ARG A 81 -13.56 -1.05 4.99
C ARG A 81 -12.21 -1.55 5.44
N ARG A 82 -11.16 -0.76 5.18
CA ARG A 82 -9.80 -1.11 5.55
C ARG A 82 -9.14 -0.05 6.41
N TYR A 83 -8.36 -0.48 7.40
CA TYR A 83 -7.41 0.37 8.11
C TYR A 83 -6.20 -0.44 8.57
N SER A 84 -5.14 0.27 8.97
CA SER A 84 -3.89 -0.30 9.45
C SER A 84 -3.67 0.07 10.91
N ARG A 85 -3.07 -0.83 11.69
CA ARG A 85 -2.54 -0.51 13.03
C ARG A 85 -1.08 -0.90 13.09
N VAL A 86 -0.29 -0.07 13.74
CA VAL A 86 1.11 -0.34 14.05
C VAL A 86 1.26 -0.21 15.57
N LYS A 87 1.89 -1.21 16.17
CA LYS A 87 2.24 -1.23 17.60
C LYS A 87 3.74 -1.39 17.72
N ASN A 88 4.36 -0.50 18.48
CA ASN A 88 5.73 -0.68 18.93
C ASN A 88 5.75 -1.65 20.12
N ASN A 89 6.45 -2.77 20.00
CA ASN A 89 6.65 -3.73 21.10
C ASN A 89 8.07 -3.67 21.68
N GLY A 90 8.95 -2.85 21.12
CA GLY A 90 10.29 -2.66 21.60
C GLY A 90 10.41 -1.58 22.68
N ASP A 91 11.61 -1.46 23.23
CA ASP A 91 11.91 -0.55 24.34
C ASP A 91 12.36 0.84 23.89
N SER A 92 12.56 1.05 22.58
CA SER A 92 13.00 2.32 22.00
C SER A 92 11.89 3.01 21.20
N PRO A 93 11.77 4.35 21.23
CA PRO A 93 10.84 5.07 20.37
C PRO A 93 11.12 4.86 18.89
N VAL A 94 10.06 4.68 18.09
CA VAL A 94 10.13 4.59 16.63
C VAL A 94 9.31 5.72 16.02
N GLY A 95 9.94 6.56 15.20
CA GLY A 95 9.25 7.62 14.46
C GLY A 95 8.56 7.07 13.22
N ILE A 96 7.26 7.35 13.04
CA ILE A 96 6.48 6.96 11.87
C ILE A 96 6.32 8.20 10.97
N GLU A 97 6.87 8.14 9.76
CA GLU A 97 6.83 9.24 8.78
C GLU A 97 5.62 9.13 7.85
N PHE A 98 5.25 7.89 7.52
CA PHE A 98 4.11 7.60 6.65
C PHE A 98 3.56 6.21 6.93
N MET A 99 2.24 6.10 6.91
CA MET A 99 1.53 4.83 7.01
C MET A 99 0.28 4.88 6.12
N SER A 100 0.16 3.94 5.19
CA SER A 100 -1.04 3.79 4.39
C SER A 100 -2.11 2.98 5.11
N SER A 101 -3.39 3.35 4.96
CA SER A 101 -4.52 2.49 5.33
C SER A 101 -4.71 1.30 4.39
N ALA A 102 -4.21 1.43 3.15
CA ALA A 102 -4.28 0.38 2.16
C ALA A 102 -3.15 0.46 1.11
N MET A 103 -2.71 -0.71 0.65
CA MET A 103 -2.08 -0.90 -0.66
C MET A 103 -2.89 -1.93 -1.44
N LEU A 104 -3.14 -1.63 -2.71
CA LEU A 104 -3.83 -2.52 -3.65
C LEU A 104 -2.85 -2.87 -4.76
N HIS A 105 -2.76 -4.17 -5.05
CA HIS A 105 -1.83 -4.72 -6.03
C HIS A 105 -2.60 -5.54 -7.07
N GLY A 106 -2.00 -5.76 -8.24
CA GLY A 106 -2.55 -6.67 -9.25
C GLY A 106 -3.87 -6.22 -9.90
N LEU A 107 -4.14 -4.91 -9.93
CA LEU A 107 -5.36 -4.36 -10.52
C LEU A 107 -5.36 -4.39 -12.06
N ALA A 108 -4.20 -4.52 -12.70
CA ALA A 108 -4.05 -4.66 -14.15
C ALA A 108 -2.72 -5.34 -14.51
N SER A 109 -2.55 -5.71 -15.78
CA SER A 109 -1.27 -6.20 -16.29
C SER A 109 -0.20 -5.09 -16.22
N PRO A 110 1.01 -5.37 -15.71
CA PRO A 110 2.09 -4.37 -15.67
C PRO A 110 2.47 -3.79 -17.03
N GLN A 111 2.21 -4.51 -18.14
CA GLN A 111 2.53 -4.02 -19.49
C GLN A 111 1.38 -3.24 -20.13
N ALA A 112 0.19 -3.27 -19.53
CA ALA A 112 -1.01 -2.69 -20.12
C ALA A 112 -1.81 -1.80 -19.16
N TYR A 113 -1.34 -1.58 -17.93
CA TYR A 113 -2.02 -0.81 -16.90
C TYR A 113 -2.46 0.58 -17.39
N GLU A 114 -1.64 1.24 -18.21
CA GLU A 114 -1.95 2.56 -18.78
C GLU A 114 -3.22 2.54 -19.65
N ARG A 115 -3.45 1.43 -20.37
CA ARG A 115 -4.64 1.25 -21.20
C ARG A 115 -5.82 0.71 -20.38
N GLU A 116 -5.56 -0.24 -19.49
CA GLU A 116 -6.58 -1.01 -18.77
C GLU A 116 -7.17 -0.29 -17.55
N LEU A 117 -6.38 0.57 -16.89
CA LEU A 117 -6.85 1.32 -15.73
C LEU A 117 -7.34 2.72 -16.12
N ARG A 118 -8.39 3.15 -15.44
CA ARG A 118 -8.85 4.54 -15.38
C ARG A 118 -9.00 4.94 -13.93
N ILE A 119 -8.49 6.11 -13.59
CA ILE A 119 -8.58 6.69 -12.26
C ILE A 119 -9.62 7.79 -12.33
N HIS A 120 -10.70 7.63 -11.57
CA HIS A 120 -11.72 8.65 -11.42
C HIS A 120 -11.48 9.41 -10.13
N LEU A 121 -11.22 10.72 -10.22
CA LEU A 121 -10.95 11.57 -9.07
C LEU A 121 -11.94 12.74 -9.04
N ALA A 122 -12.61 12.91 -7.91
CA ALA A 122 -13.38 14.11 -7.62
C ALA A 122 -12.40 15.18 -7.11
N VAL A 123 -11.99 16.08 -7.99
CA VAL A 123 -11.12 17.22 -7.65
C VAL A 123 -11.96 18.25 -6.90
N ASN A 124 -11.39 18.78 -5.82
CA ASN A 124 -12.00 19.84 -5.04
C ASN A 124 -11.11 21.08 -5.09
N SER A 125 -11.62 22.17 -5.63
CA SER A 125 -11.02 23.49 -5.50
C SER A 125 -12.00 24.43 -4.79
N TRP A 126 -11.50 25.60 -4.38
CA TRP A 126 -12.32 26.60 -3.69
C TRP A 126 -13.52 27.00 -4.59
N MET A 127 -14.74 26.79 -4.10
CA MET A 127 -16.01 27.01 -4.82
C MET A 127 -16.23 26.11 -6.06
N ALA A 128 -15.46 25.03 -6.22
CA ALA A 128 -15.70 24.02 -7.25
C ALA A 128 -15.34 22.62 -6.72
N GLU A 129 -16.12 22.16 -5.75
CA GLU A 129 -16.02 20.80 -5.21
C GLU A 129 -16.60 19.76 -6.19
N GLY A 130 -16.14 18.51 -6.05
CA GLY A 130 -16.74 17.35 -6.70
C GLY A 130 -16.57 17.29 -8.23
N GLN A 131 -15.59 17.98 -8.80
CA GLN A 131 -15.36 17.96 -10.24
C GLN A 131 -14.73 16.62 -10.64
N TRP A 132 -15.49 15.76 -11.31
CA TRP A 132 -15.03 14.43 -11.70
C TRP A 132 -14.11 14.48 -12.92
N HIS A 133 -12.89 13.98 -12.75
CA HIS A 133 -11.93 13.76 -13.83
C HIS A 133 -11.69 12.27 -14.03
N THR A 134 -11.48 11.88 -15.29
CA THR A 134 -11.02 10.54 -15.66
C THR A 134 -9.61 10.65 -16.19
N LEU A 135 -8.67 10.00 -15.52
CA LEU A 135 -7.24 10.09 -15.80
C LEU A 135 -6.67 8.71 -16.08
N ARG A 136 -5.61 8.67 -16.89
CA ARG A 136 -4.74 7.52 -17.03
C ARG A 136 -3.71 7.50 -15.89
N PRO A 137 -3.18 6.33 -15.52
CA PRO A 137 -2.12 6.22 -14.53
C PRO A 137 -0.94 7.19 -14.76
N SER A 138 -0.45 7.31 -15.99
CA SER A 138 0.68 8.20 -16.31
C SER A 138 0.40 9.68 -16.04
N GLU A 139 -0.85 10.13 -16.20
CA GLU A 139 -1.29 11.50 -15.93
C GLU A 139 -1.29 11.82 -14.42
N MET A 140 -1.38 10.78 -13.58
CA MET A 140 -1.23 10.85 -12.13
C MET A 140 0.21 10.61 -11.66
N GLY A 141 1.17 10.45 -12.58
CA GLY A 141 2.57 10.20 -12.26
C GLY A 141 2.92 8.74 -11.98
N PHE A 142 1.99 7.80 -12.17
CA PHE A 142 2.30 6.37 -12.18
C PHE A 142 2.94 6.03 -13.52
N VAL A 143 4.26 6.17 -13.59
CA VAL A 143 5.05 5.87 -14.78
C VAL A 143 6.05 4.77 -14.47
N ASP A 144 6.27 3.88 -15.43
CA ASP A 144 7.36 2.93 -15.33
C ASP A 144 8.68 3.69 -15.42
N GLY A 145 9.64 3.40 -14.53
CA GLY A 145 10.97 4.01 -14.54
C GLY A 145 11.75 3.82 -15.86
N ASN A 146 11.26 2.96 -16.75
CA ASN A 146 11.69 2.85 -18.14
C ASN A 146 10.88 3.81 -19.01
N GLY A 147 11.25 5.09 -19.02
CA GLY A 147 10.69 6.11 -19.89
C GLY A 147 10.89 5.84 -21.38
N ARG A 148 10.23 4.82 -21.95
CA ARG A 148 9.91 4.82 -23.37
C ARG A 148 8.78 5.82 -23.56
N LYS A 149 9.15 7.05 -23.90
CA LYS A 149 8.23 7.99 -24.53
C LYS A 149 7.65 7.29 -25.75
N HIS A 150 6.45 6.76 -25.65
CA HIS A 150 5.64 6.48 -26.83
C HIS A 150 5.37 7.83 -27.47
N ARG A 151 6.21 8.16 -28.46
CA ARG A 151 6.06 9.34 -29.29
C ARG A 151 4.82 9.08 -30.13
N ALA A 152 3.66 9.51 -29.64
CA ALA A 152 2.48 9.66 -30.47
C ALA A 152 2.73 10.86 -31.38
N GLY A 153 3.21 10.58 -32.60
CA GLY A 153 3.04 11.44 -33.76
C GLY A 153 1.89 10.91 -34.62
N PRO A 154 1.28 11.77 -35.44
CA PRO A 154 -0.05 11.60 -36.03
C PRO A 154 -0.22 10.36 -36.91
#